data_AF-A0A2J8X178-F1
#
_entry.id   AF-A0A2J8X178-F1
#
_cell.length_a   1.000
_cell.length_b   1.000
_cell.length_c   1.000
_cell.angle_alpha   90.00
_cell.angle_beta   90.00
_cell.angle_gamma   90.00
#
_symmetry.space_group_name_H-M   'P 1'
#
loop_
_entity.id
_entity.type
_entity.pdbx_description
1 polymer ?
#
loop_
_entity_poly.entity_id
_entity_poly.type
_entity_poly.pdbx_seq_one_letter_code
_entity_poly.pdbx_strand_id
1 'polypeptide(L)'
;PIIIALLSLASIIIVVVLIKVILDKYYFLCGQPLHFIPRKQLCDGELDCPLGEDEEHCVKSFPEGPAVAVRLSKDRSTLQVLDPATGNWFSACFDNFTEALAETACRQMGYSSKPTFRAVEIGPDQDLDVVEITENSQELHVRNSSG
;
A
#
# COMPACT_ATOMS: atom_id res chain seq x y z
N PRO A 1 2.00 -40.66 37.68
CA PRO A 1 0.62 -40.53 37.17
C PRO A 1 0.24 -39.08 36.76
N ILE A 2 0.39 -38.08 37.63
CA ILE A 2 -0.07 -36.70 37.37
C ILE A 2 0.77 -36.00 36.29
N ILE A 3 2.10 -36.15 36.31
CA ILE A 3 3.00 -35.51 35.34
C ILE A 3 2.71 -35.97 33.91
N ILE A 4 2.43 -37.27 33.71
CA ILE A 4 2.10 -37.83 32.39
C ILE A 4 0.79 -37.22 31.86
N ALA A 5 -0.23 -37.08 32.73
CA ALA A 5 -1.50 -36.46 32.36
C ALA A 5 -1.35 -34.97 32.00
N LEU A 6 -0.45 -34.25 32.67
CA LEU A 6 -0.16 -32.84 32.34
C LEU A 6 0.59 -32.71 31.01
N LEU A 7 1.57 -33.59 30.74
CA LEU A 7 2.30 -33.60 29.48
C LEU A 7 1.39 -33.98 28.30
N SER A 8 0.49 -34.95 28.48
CA SER A 8 -0.47 -35.32 27.43
C SER A 8 -1.49 -34.20 27.17
N LEU A 9 -1.91 -33.48 28.20
CA LEU A 9 -2.79 -32.32 28.03
C LEU A 9 -2.07 -31.19 27.29
N ALA A 10 -0.83 -30.90 27.67
CA ALA A 10 -0.02 -29.87 27.02
C ALA A 10 0.23 -30.18 25.54
N SER A 11 0.52 -31.44 25.19
CA SER A 11 0.73 -31.82 23.79
C SER A 11 -0.55 -31.68 22.95
N ILE A 12 -1.71 -32.05 23.49
CA ILE A 12 -3.00 -31.87 22.81
C ILE A 12 -3.27 -30.39 22.54
N ILE A 13 -3.04 -29.52 23.53
CA ILE A 13 -3.23 -28.06 23.38
C ILE A 13 -2.31 -27.52 22.27
N ILE A 14 -1.04 -27.92 22.27
CA ILE A 14 -0.08 -27.50 21.23
C ILE A 14 -0.57 -27.93 19.85
N VAL A 15 -1.02 -29.18 19.70
CA VAL A 15 -1.53 -29.71 18.43
C VAL A 15 -2.75 -28.92 17.95
N VAL A 16 -3.71 -28.63 18.84
CA VAL A 16 -4.90 -27.84 18.50
C VAL A 16 -4.54 -26.43 18.06
N VAL A 17 -3.60 -25.77 18.76
CA VAL A 17 -3.12 -24.43 18.39
C VAL A 17 -2.42 -24.47 17.03
N LEU A 18 -1.56 -25.45 16.78
CA LEU A 18 -0.88 -25.61 15.50
C LEU A 18 -1.87 -25.84 14.35
N ILE A 19 -2.87 -26.70 14.54
CA ILE A 19 -3.93 -26.95 13.55
C ILE A 19 -4.68 -25.65 13.24
N LYS A 20 -5.07 -24.89 14.27
CA LYS A 20 -5.74 -23.60 14.10
C LYS A 20 -4.89 -22.61 13.31
N VAL A 21 -3.62 -22.46 13.67
CA VAL A 21 -2.70 -21.55 12.96
C VAL A 21 -2.54 -21.93 11.49
N ILE A 22 -2.45 -23.23 11.19
CA ILE A 22 -2.35 -23.72 9.81
C ILE A 22 -3.64 -23.43 9.04
N LEU A 23 -4.81 -23.73 9.61
CA LEU A 23 -6.10 -23.45 9.00
C LEU A 23 -6.27 -21.96 8.70
N ASP A 24 -6.05 -21.10 9.69
CA ASP A 24 -6.17 -19.64 9.53
C ASP A 24 -5.16 -19.06 8.52
N LYS A 25 -4.03 -19.76 8.31
CA LYS A 25 -3.01 -19.34 7.34
C LYS A 25 -3.37 -19.68 5.91
N TYR A 26 -3.94 -20.87 5.66
CA TYR A 26 -4.12 -21.41 4.31
C TYR A 26 -5.57 -21.37 3.79
N TYR A 27 -6.55 -21.29 4.68
CA TYR A 27 -7.97 -21.36 4.33
C TYR A 27 -8.70 -20.11 4.81
N PHE A 28 -9.71 -19.72 4.04
CA PHE A 28 -10.72 -18.74 4.40
C PHE A 28 -12.04 -19.47 4.65
N LEU A 29 -12.80 -18.96 5.61
CA LEU A 29 -14.05 -19.56 6.05
C LEU A 29 -15.20 -18.69 5.54
N CYS A 30 -15.91 -19.20 4.54
CA CYS A 30 -17.18 -18.65 4.11
C CYS A 30 -18.18 -18.69 5.28
N GLY A 31 -19.10 -17.73 5.30
CA GLY A 31 -20.25 -17.63 6.18
C GLY A 31 -21.22 -18.79 6.00
N GLN A 32 -22.49 -18.61 6.35
CA GLN A 32 -23.44 -19.73 6.32
C GLN A 32 -23.88 -20.07 4.89
N PRO A 33 -23.77 -21.35 4.43
CA PRO A 33 -23.23 -22.52 5.14
C PRO A 33 -21.70 -22.58 5.18
N LEU A 34 -21.15 -23.07 6.30
CA LEU A 34 -19.70 -23.22 6.53
C LEU A 34 -19.02 -23.92 5.35
N HIS A 35 -18.30 -23.14 4.55
CA HIS A 35 -17.55 -23.59 3.38
C HIS A 35 -16.11 -23.11 3.48
N PHE A 36 -15.15 -23.98 3.14
CA PHE A 36 -13.73 -23.68 3.23
C PHE A 36 -13.17 -23.48 1.84
N ILE A 37 -12.55 -22.32 1.61
CA ILE A 37 -11.84 -22.05 0.37
C ILE A 37 -10.35 -21.81 0.69
N PRO A 38 -9.41 -22.31 -0.14
CA PRO A 38 -8.04 -21.87 -0.14
C PRO A 38 -7.94 -20.33 -0.17
N ARG A 39 -7.05 -19.73 0.62
CA ARG A 39 -6.84 -18.26 0.61
C ARG A 39 -6.39 -17.69 -0.74
N LYS A 40 -5.98 -18.54 -1.68
CA LYS A 40 -5.65 -18.13 -3.05
C LYS A 40 -6.88 -17.72 -3.87
N GLN A 41 -8.05 -18.19 -3.45
CA GLN A 41 -9.36 -17.90 -4.04
C GLN A 41 -10.05 -16.69 -3.40
N LEU A 42 -9.41 -16.07 -2.41
CA LEU A 42 -9.96 -14.86 -1.80
C LEU A 42 -9.56 -13.66 -2.66
N CYS A 43 -10.52 -12.88 -3.16
CA CYS A 43 -10.29 -11.74 -4.03
C CYS A 43 -9.67 -12.12 -5.38
N ASP A 44 -10.03 -13.28 -5.94
CA ASP A 44 -9.55 -13.72 -7.25
C ASP A 44 -10.53 -13.38 -8.40
N GLY A 45 -11.71 -12.86 -8.05
CA GLY A 45 -12.74 -12.42 -8.98
C GLY A 45 -13.72 -13.50 -9.40
N GLU A 46 -13.59 -14.73 -8.87
CA GLU A 46 -14.60 -15.78 -8.98
C GLU A 46 -15.45 -15.83 -7.70
N LEU A 47 -16.72 -16.23 -7.82
CA LEU A 47 -17.60 -16.37 -6.65
C LEU A 47 -17.46 -17.79 -6.08
N ASP A 48 -16.48 -18.00 -5.21
CA ASP A 48 -16.22 -19.31 -4.60
C ASP A 48 -17.04 -19.53 -3.31
N CYS A 49 -17.43 -18.47 -2.59
CA CYS A 49 -18.39 -18.58 -1.49
C CYS A 49 -19.85 -18.51 -1.97
N PRO A 50 -20.80 -19.20 -1.30
CA PRO A 50 -22.22 -19.21 -1.69
C PRO A 50 -22.90 -17.83 -1.77
N LEU A 51 -22.39 -16.87 -1.01
CA LEU A 51 -22.87 -15.49 -0.95
C LEU A 51 -21.88 -14.48 -1.54
N GLY A 52 -20.76 -14.93 -2.13
CA GLY A 52 -19.74 -14.03 -2.70
C GLY A 52 -18.95 -13.20 -1.69
N GLU A 53 -19.00 -13.57 -0.40
CA GLU A 53 -18.35 -12.83 0.68
C GLU A 53 -16.80 -12.81 0.58
N ASP A 54 -16.24 -13.77 -0.16
CA ASP A 54 -14.85 -13.82 -0.59
C ASP A 54 -14.43 -12.65 -1.48
N GLU A 55 -15.40 -11.98 -2.12
CA GLU A 55 -15.19 -10.88 -3.06
C GLU A 55 -15.74 -9.52 -2.55
N GLU A 56 -16.51 -9.49 -1.46
CA GLU A 56 -17.14 -8.25 -0.98
C GLU A 56 -16.18 -7.29 -0.25
N HIS A 57 -15.19 -7.82 0.48
CA HIS A 57 -14.29 -7.04 1.34
C HIS A 57 -12.85 -7.01 0.84
N CYS A 58 -12.67 -6.97 -0.47
CA CYS A 58 -11.36 -6.87 -1.09
C CYS A 58 -10.79 -5.46 -0.93
N VAL A 59 -9.75 -5.35 -0.12
CA VAL A 59 -8.87 -4.19 -0.18
C VAL A 59 -8.22 -4.24 -1.55
N LYS A 60 -8.46 -3.25 -2.41
CA LYS A 60 -7.70 -3.08 -3.64
C LYS A 60 -6.23 -3.20 -3.25
N SER A 61 -5.54 -4.22 -3.74
CA SER A 61 -4.11 -4.32 -3.50
C SER A 61 -3.51 -3.00 -3.96
N PHE A 62 -2.89 -2.27 -3.02
CA PHE A 62 -1.88 -1.33 -3.44
C PHE A 62 -0.88 -2.22 -4.19
N PRO A 63 -0.59 -1.93 -5.47
CA PRO A 63 0.35 -2.75 -6.18
C PRO A 63 1.61 -2.82 -5.32
N GLU A 64 2.10 -4.03 -5.07
CA GLU A 64 3.49 -4.29 -4.69
C GLU A 64 4.38 -3.92 -5.90
N GLY A 65 4.21 -2.68 -6.38
CA GLY A 65 5.08 -2.04 -7.33
C GLY A 65 6.28 -1.47 -6.59
N PRO A 66 7.27 -0.96 -7.33
CA PRO A 66 8.33 -0.16 -6.73
C PRO A 66 7.69 0.93 -5.87
N ALA A 67 8.32 1.23 -4.72
CA ALA A 67 7.85 2.23 -3.78
C ALA A 67 7.28 3.43 -4.54
N VAL A 68 6.00 3.75 -4.34
CA VAL A 68 5.33 4.86 -5.03
C VAL A 68 6.27 6.06 -4.95
N ALA A 69 6.84 6.44 -6.09
CA ALA A 69 7.90 7.45 -6.13
C ALA A 69 7.36 8.86 -5.84
N VAL A 70 6.09 8.97 -5.47
CA VAL A 70 5.37 10.21 -5.25
C VAL A 70 4.56 10.11 -3.96
N ARG A 71 4.69 11.10 -3.08
CA ARG A 71 3.91 11.20 -1.85
C ARG A 71 3.58 12.65 -1.51
N LEU A 72 2.65 12.86 -0.58
CA LEU A 72 2.40 14.17 0.01
C LEU A 72 3.01 14.24 1.42
N SER A 73 3.59 15.38 1.76
CA SER A 73 4.09 15.65 3.10
C SER A 73 2.92 15.74 4.11
N LYS A 74 3.13 15.26 5.33
CA LYS A 74 2.08 15.22 6.36
C LYS A 74 1.72 16.60 6.91
N ASP A 75 2.68 17.51 6.94
CA ASP A 75 2.59 18.83 7.56
C ASP A 75 1.82 19.83 6.68
N ARG A 76 2.13 19.87 5.38
CA ARG A 76 1.67 20.93 4.47
C ARG A 76 1.07 20.41 3.16
N SER A 77 0.99 19.09 3.00
CA SER A 77 0.58 18.46 1.74
C SER A 77 1.46 18.88 0.56
N THR A 78 2.75 19.10 0.82
CA THR A 78 3.74 19.40 -0.22
C THR A 78 4.03 18.13 -1.01
N LEU A 79 4.02 18.22 -2.33
CA LEU A 79 4.33 17.08 -3.20
C LEU A 79 5.82 16.73 -3.10
N GLN A 80 6.10 15.46 -2.85
CA GLN A 80 7.45 14.92 -2.72
C GLN A 80 7.66 13.78 -3.72
N VAL A 81 8.80 13.80 -4.41
CA VAL A 81 9.19 12.80 -5.41
C VAL A 81 10.50 12.14 -4.99
N LEU A 82 10.57 10.82 -5.12
CA LEU A 82 11.77 10.03 -4.87
C LEU A 82 12.65 10.05 -6.11
N ASP A 83 13.93 10.42 -5.94
CA ASP A 83 14.93 10.17 -6.96
C ASP A 83 15.46 8.74 -6.81
N PRO A 84 15.21 7.83 -7.78
CA PRO A 84 15.67 6.44 -7.70
C PRO A 84 17.19 6.32 -7.81
N ALA A 85 17.90 7.32 -8.35
CA ALA A 85 19.36 7.27 -8.49
C ALA A 85 20.06 7.50 -7.14
N THR A 86 19.56 8.43 -6.34
CA THR A 86 20.14 8.78 -5.02
C THR A 86 19.42 8.13 -3.85
N GLY A 87 18.16 7.70 -4.03
CA GLY A 87 17.29 7.22 -2.96
C GLY A 87 16.75 8.35 -2.06
N ASN A 88 16.97 9.61 -2.44
CA ASN A 88 16.56 10.78 -1.67
C ASN A 88 15.17 11.28 -2.11
N TRP A 89 14.44 11.85 -1.17
CA TRP A 89 13.16 12.51 -1.43
C TRP A 89 13.39 14.00 -1.64
N PHE A 90 12.69 14.58 -2.60
CA PHE A 90 12.74 16.00 -2.90
C PHE A 90 11.33 16.59 -2.93
N SER A 91 11.20 17.86 -2.53
CA SER A 91 9.95 18.59 -2.66
C SER A 91 9.83 19.18 -4.06
N ALA A 92 8.64 19.10 -4.67
CA ALA A 92 8.43 19.70 -5.98
C ALA A 92 8.38 21.23 -5.88
N CYS A 93 9.10 21.91 -6.79
CA CYS A 93 8.96 23.34 -6.97
C CYS A 93 7.59 23.69 -7.57
N PHE A 94 7.06 24.86 -7.21
CA PHE A 94 5.84 25.39 -7.82
C PHE A 94 6.10 26.00 -9.21
N ASP A 95 7.33 26.47 -9.45
CA ASP A 95 7.72 27.02 -10.76
C ASP A 95 7.57 25.95 -11.84
N ASN A 96 6.89 26.30 -12.94
CA ASN A 96 6.57 25.38 -14.04
C ASN A 96 5.74 24.15 -13.63
N PHE A 97 5.11 24.15 -12.44
CA PHE A 97 4.22 23.07 -12.02
C PHE A 97 2.85 23.21 -12.72
N THR A 98 2.50 22.24 -13.56
CA THR A 98 1.30 22.27 -14.41
C THR A 98 0.21 21.33 -13.92
N GLU A 99 -1.03 21.54 -14.41
CA GLU A 99 -2.16 20.65 -14.15
C GLU A 99 -1.89 19.20 -14.60
N ALA A 100 -1.15 19.00 -15.69
CA ALA A 100 -0.75 17.69 -16.18
C ALA A 100 0.21 16.95 -15.22
N LEU A 101 1.16 17.68 -14.61
CA LEU A 101 2.03 17.13 -13.56
C LEU A 101 1.23 16.74 -12.32
N ALA A 102 0.27 17.59 -11.93
CA ALA A 102 -0.62 17.33 -10.80
C ALA A 102 -1.51 16.10 -11.04
N GLU A 103 -2.04 15.94 -12.25
CA GLU A 103 -2.86 14.77 -12.64
C GLU A 103 -2.03 13.48 -12.60
N THR A 104 -0.78 13.56 -13.08
CA THR A 104 0.16 12.44 -13.02
C THR A 104 0.47 12.05 -11.57
N ALA A 105 0.76 13.01 -10.70
CA ALA A 105 0.95 12.78 -9.25
C ALA A 105 -0.25 12.08 -8.62
N CYS A 106 -1.46 12.61 -8.84
CA CYS A 106 -2.69 12.03 -8.29
C CYS A 106 -2.89 10.60 -8.76
N ARG A 107 -2.69 10.33 -10.05
CA ARG A 107 -2.82 8.99 -10.63
C ARG A 107 -1.80 8.01 -10.08
N GLN A 108 -0.54 8.41 -9.91
CA GLN A 108 0.50 7.58 -9.30
C GLN A 108 0.20 7.27 -7.82
N MET A 109 -0.52 8.15 -7.13
CA MET A 109 -1.03 7.90 -5.77
C MET A 109 -2.38 7.13 -5.74
N GLY A 110 -2.92 6.75 -6.90
CA GLY A 110 -4.16 5.96 -7.02
C GLY A 110 -5.46 6.77 -7.08
N TYR A 111 -5.38 8.09 -7.27
CA TYR A 111 -6.55 8.97 -7.39
C TYR A 111 -6.89 9.27 -8.85
N SER A 112 -8.19 9.31 -9.17
CA SER A 112 -8.72 9.65 -10.50
C SER A 112 -9.52 10.96 -10.53
N SER A 113 -9.49 11.73 -9.45
CA SER A 113 -10.17 13.03 -9.31
C SER A 113 -9.37 14.16 -9.94
N LYS A 114 -10.06 15.23 -10.35
CA LYS A 114 -9.40 16.45 -10.84
C LYS A 114 -8.49 17.06 -9.75
N PRO A 115 -7.19 17.27 -10.01
CA PRO A 115 -6.27 17.77 -9.01
C PRO A 115 -6.49 19.26 -8.71
N THR A 116 -6.17 19.67 -7.48
CA THR A 116 -6.09 21.07 -7.07
C THR A 116 -4.74 21.31 -6.39
N PHE A 117 -4.02 22.35 -6.78
CA PHE A 117 -2.70 22.66 -6.26
C PHE A 117 -2.52 24.17 -6.05
N ARG A 118 -1.62 24.54 -5.14
CA ARG A 118 -1.25 25.92 -4.82
C ARG A 118 0.20 25.97 -4.35
N ALA A 119 0.83 27.12 -4.49
CA ALA A 119 2.14 27.37 -3.90
C ALA A 119 2.07 27.26 -2.36
N VAL A 120 3.11 26.67 -1.78
CA VAL A 120 3.30 26.59 -0.32
C VAL A 120 4.61 27.30 -0.02
N GLU A 121 4.61 28.19 0.98
CA GLU A 121 5.83 28.89 1.40
C GLU A 121 6.83 27.94 2.05
N ILE A 122 8.10 28.11 1.68
CA ILE A 122 9.23 27.38 2.27
C ILE A 122 9.39 27.84 3.72
N GLY A 123 9.05 26.97 4.65
CA GLY A 123 9.21 27.22 6.08
C GLY A 123 10.62 26.85 6.58
N PRO A 124 11.04 27.37 7.74
CA PRO A 124 12.31 26.99 8.36
C PRO A 124 12.38 25.50 8.74
N ASP A 125 11.21 24.85 8.89
CA ASP A 125 11.09 23.42 9.21
C ASP A 125 11.11 22.51 7.96
N GLN A 126 11.37 23.06 6.76
CA GLN A 126 11.39 22.27 5.54
C GLN A 126 12.70 21.48 5.42
N ASP A 127 12.60 20.17 5.61
CA ASP A 127 13.75 19.24 5.69
C ASP A 127 14.25 18.73 4.32
N LEU A 128 13.48 18.94 3.24
CA LEU A 128 13.82 18.44 1.90
C LEU A 128 14.06 19.58 0.90
N ASP A 129 15.11 19.40 0.09
CA ASP A 129 15.46 20.27 -1.03
C ASP A 129 14.30 20.38 -2.04
N VAL A 130 14.15 21.57 -2.62
CA VAL A 130 13.12 21.88 -3.62
C VAL A 130 13.72 21.77 -5.01
N VAL A 131 13.09 20.97 -5.88
CA VAL A 131 13.60 20.67 -7.23
C VAL A 131 12.49 20.76 -8.27
N GLU A 132 12.87 21.05 -9.52
CA GLU A 132 11.96 20.88 -10.65
C GLU A 132 11.65 19.39 -10.85
N ILE A 133 10.43 19.11 -11.27
CA ILE A 133 9.99 17.76 -11.61
C ILE A 133 9.55 17.71 -13.08
N THR A 134 9.70 16.54 -13.69
CA THR A 134 9.30 16.27 -15.06
C THR A 134 8.49 14.99 -15.13
N GLU A 135 7.60 14.89 -16.12
CA GLU A 135 6.90 13.66 -16.43
C GLU A 135 7.57 12.95 -17.61
N ASN A 136 7.79 11.64 -17.47
CA ASN A 136 8.22 10.77 -18.56
C ASN A 136 7.45 9.46 -18.46
N SER A 137 6.84 9.03 -19.58
CA SER A 137 6.17 7.72 -19.67
C SER A 137 5.19 7.48 -18.52
N GLN A 138 4.41 8.52 -18.18
CA GLN A 138 3.38 8.50 -17.15
C GLN A 138 3.88 8.47 -15.70
N GLU A 139 5.17 8.72 -15.48
CA GLU A 139 5.79 8.79 -14.16
C GLU A 139 6.49 10.14 -13.89
N LEU A 140 6.38 10.62 -12.65
CA LEU A 140 7.12 11.81 -12.20
C LEU A 140 8.56 11.46 -11.83
N HIS A 141 9.48 12.28 -12.30
CA HIS A 141 10.91 12.20 -12.03
C HIS A 141 11.44 13.54 -11.54
N VAL A 142 12.44 13.47 -10.66
CA VAL A 142 13.23 14.64 -10.27
C VAL A 142 14.13 15.05 -11.44
N ARG A 143 14.07 16.33 -11.82
CA ARG A 143 15.03 16.89 -12.76
C ARG A 143 16.29 17.23 -11.96
N ASN A 144 17.35 16.44 -12.13
CA ASN A 144 18.63 16.75 -11.51
C ASN A 144 19.04 18.16 -11.95
N SER A 145 19.15 19.08 -10.98
CA SER A 145 19.87 20.33 -11.17
C SER A 145 21.35 20.00 -11.17
N SER A 146 21.82 19.30 -12.21
CA SER A 146 23.23 19.29 -12.55
C SER A 146 23.58 20.73 -12.90
N GLY A 147 24.20 21.43 -11.95
CA GLY A 147 24.87 22.71 -12.22
C GLY A 147 25.93 22.58 -13.29
#